data_AF-A0A2J7QWT4-F1
#
_entry.id   AF-A0A2J7QWT4-F1
#
_cell.length_a   1.000
_cell.length_b   1.000
_cell.length_c   1.000
_cell.angle_alpha   90.00
_cell.angle_beta   90.00
_cell.angle_gamma   90.00
#
_symmetry.space_group_name_H-M   'P 1'
#
loop_
_entity.id
_entity.type
_entity.pdbx_description
1 polymer ?
#
loop_
_entity_poly.entity_id
_entity_poly.type
_entity_poly.pdbx_seq_one_letter_code
_entity_poly.pdbx_strand_id
1 'polypeptide(L)'
;MTSSIGGTASTMETAAGLSDFAQHVLRQICSQEWVLERCLQNPEELCHTDMLLDSMLTPKQAQRLLHMICYPETTAATEESLDQRDIIARILENLDQWTLRMSWLDLQLMFTQFPPGSSELNQWLDTVAKAAIDVFQLTSGGATGGLDGKEENRSGLRPNKPGSIWLVAPLVSKLPSAVQGRVLKVAGQVLESGNWSSKNRDKERNVQRSSSLLSHQPFLSLVLTCLKGQDEQREGLLTSLHSQLNQFLMLSKDVSGV
;
A
#
# COMPACT_ATOMS: atom_id res chain seq x y z
N MET A 1 0.62 16.89 -71.89
CA MET A 1 -0.03 15.72 -71.28
C MET A 1 1.11 14.84 -70.77
N THR A 2 1.54 15.01 -69.52
CA THR A 2 1.19 14.13 -68.36
C THR A 2 1.62 12.69 -68.66
N SER A 3 2.52 12.04 -67.92
CA SER A 3 2.33 11.70 -66.50
C SER A 3 3.63 11.23 -65.83
N SER A 4 3.78 11.58 -64.54
CA SER A 4 4.67 10.98 -63.54
C SER A 4 4.38 9.50 -63.27
N ILE A 5 5.34 8.76 -62.67
CA ILE A 5 5.28 8.15 -61.32
C ILE A 5 6.41 7.12 -61.13
N GLY A 6 7.03 7.15 -59.95
CA GLY A 6 7.90 6.09 -59.39
C GLY A 6 9.18 6.71 -58.82
N GLY A 7 9.30 7.07 -57.54
CA GLY A 7 8.73 6.45 -56.35
C GLY A 7 9.84 5.74 -55.59
N THR A 8 10.52 6.45 -54.69
CA THR A 8 11.07 5.92 -53.43
C THR A 8 11.21 7.09 -52.48
N ALA A 9 10.11 7.39 -51.78
CA ALA A 9 10.17 8.15 -50.55
C ALA A 9 10.97 7.31 -49.56
N SER A 10 12.22 7.69 -49.33
CA SER A 10 12.95 7.33 -48.12
C SER A 10 12.07 7.73 -46.94
N THR A 11 11.62 6.73 -46.19
CA THR A 11 10.89 6.88 -44.93
C THR A 11 11.79 7.67 -43.99
N MET A 12 11.57 8.98 -43.97
CA MET A 12 12.25 9.91 -43.10
C MET A 12 11.79 9.57 -41.68
N GLU A 13 12.72 9.07 -40.87
CA GLU A 13 12.55 8.86 -39.44
C GLU A 13 11.87 10.10 -38.86
N THR A 14 10.68 9.92 -38.32
CA THR A 14 9.90 10.98 -37.69
C THR A 14 10.76 11.56 -36.58
N ALA A 15 11.31 12.74 -36.79
CA ALA A 15 12.07 13.45 -35.78
C ALA A 15 11.17 13.58 -34.54
N ALA A 16 11.54 12.87 -33.47
CA ALA A 16 10.84 12.92 -32.19
C ALA A 16 10.67 14.39 -31.81
N GLY A 17 9.44 14.78 -31.43
CA GLY A 17 9.12 16.19 -31.20
C GLY A 17 9.90 16.75 -30.01
N LEU A 18 9.97 18.09 -29.88
CA LEU A 18 10.58 18.74 -28.72
C LEU A 18 10.03 18.21 -27.38
N SER A 19 8.74 17.85 -27.36
CA SER A 19 8.08 17.22 -26.20
C SER A 19 8.67 15.87 -25.85
N ASP A 20 8.94 15.02 -26.85
CA ASP A 20 9.51 13.69 -26.63
C ASP A 20 10.95 13.81 -26.12
N PHE A 21 11.71 14.77 -26.67
CA PHE A 21 13.05 15.08 -26.21
C PHE A 21 13.05 15.60 -24.76
N ALA A 22 12.16 16.54 -24.43
CA ALA A 22 12.04 17.07 -23.07
C ALA A 22 11.66 15.97 -22.07
N GLN A 23 10.72 15.09 -22.42
CA GLN A 23 10.33 13.96 -21.57
C GLN A 23 11.48 12.96 -21.41
N HIS A 24 12.26 12.72 -22.47
CA HIS A 24 13.45 11.88 -22.41
C HIS A 24 14.50 12.47 -21.46
N VAL A 25 14.83 13.75 -21.60
CA VAL A 25 15.78 14.46 -20.72
C VAL A 25 15.30 14.42 -19.27
N LEU A 26 14.01 14.68 -19.02
CA LEU A 26 13.45 14.60 -17.68
C LEU A 26 13.63 13.21 -17.05
N ARG A 27 13.38 12.14 -17.81
CA ARG A 27 13.62 10.76 -17.33
C ARG A 27 15.10 10.52 -17.03
N GLN A 28 16.01 10.98 -17.89
CA GLN A 28 17.45 10.83 -17.67
C GLN A 28 17.94 11.57 -16.43
N ILE A 29 17.35 12.73 -16.10
CA ILE A 29 17.63 13.46 -14.86
C ILE A 29 17.07 12.68 -13.66
N CYS A 30 15.81 12.24 -13.72
CA CYS A 30 15.17 11.53 -12.61
C CYS A 30 15.84 10.18 -12.30
N SER A 31 16.43 9.52 -13.29
CA SER A 31 17.12 8.24 -13.12
C SER A 31 18.54 8.37 -12.55
N GLN A 32 19.03 9.57 -12.24
CA GLN A 32 20.35 9.74 -11.62
C GLN A 32 20.30 9.37 -10.13
N GLU A 33 21.26 8.58 -9.67
CA GLU A 33 21.33 8.12 -8.26
C GLU A 33 21.37 9.29 -7.27
N TRP A 34 22.12 10.35 -7.57
CA TRP A 34 22.21 11.52 -6.69
C TRP A 34 20.88 12.28 -6.55
N VAL A 35 20.00 12.21 -7.55
CA VAL A 35 18.66 12.83 -7.49
C VAL A 35 17.80 12.04 -6.51
N LEU A 36 17.83 10.71 -6.60
CA LEU A 36 17.15 9.83 -5.65
C LEU A 36 17.67 10.06 -4.22
N GLU A 37 18.99 10.07 -4.02
CA GLU A 37 19.60 10.33 -2.71
C GLU A 37 19.14 11.66 -2.13
N ARG A 38 19.13 12.72 -2.95
CA ARG A 38 18.68 14.05 -2.51
C ARG A 38 17.20 14.07 -2.14
N CYS A 39 16.35 13.44 -2.94
CA CYS A 39 14.91 13.32 -2.66
C CYS A 39 14.64 12.55 -1.37
N LEU A 40 15.41 11.48 -1.12
CA LEU A 40 15.25 10.68 0.09
C LEU A 40 15.90 11.32 1.32
N GLN A 41 16.94 12.15 1.18
CA GLN A 41 17.66 12.75 2.31
C GLN A 41 16.73 13.58 3.22
N ASN A 42 15.97 14.51 2.65
CA ASN A 42 15.01 15.37 3.35
C ASN A 42 13.62 15.29 2.71
N PRO A 43 12.87 14.22 2.96
CA PRO A 43 11.67 13.95 2.17
C PRO A 43 10.49 14.85 2.61
N GLU A 44 10.52 15.43 3.82
CA GLU A 44 9.57 16.48 4.24
C GLU A 44 9.78 17.79 3.47
N GLU A 45 11.04 18.19 3.22
CA GLU A 45 11.36 19.38 2.41
C GLU A 45 10.85 19.23 0.97
N LEU A 46 10.87 18.01 0.44
CA LEU A 46 10.43 17.71 -0.91
C LEU A 46 8.91 17.94 -1.10
N CYS A 47 8.11 17.73 -0.06
CA CYS A 47 6.67 17.99 -0.04
C CYS A 47 6.31 19.46 0.28
N HIS A 48 7.20 20.42 0.04
CA HIS A 48 6.89 21.85 0.18
C HIS A 48 6.29 22.45 -1.11
N THR A 49 5.59 23.57 -0.96
CA THR A 49 4.95 24.32 -2.05
C THR A 49 5.95 24.88 -3.07
N ASP A 50 7.23 24.99 -2.73
CA ASP A 50 8.28 25.42 -3.68
C ASP A 50 8.96 24.24 -4.41
N MET A 51 8.50 23.01 -4.16
CA MET A 51 9.10 21.76 -4.66
C MET A 51 8.03 20.89 -5.36
N LEU A 52 7.74 19.67 -4.88
CA LEU A 52 6.78 18.78 -5.54
C LEU A 52 5.32 19.25 -5.41
N LEU A 53 5.01 20.12 -4.44
CA LEU A 53 3.67 20.71 -4.29
C LEU A 53 3.59 22.11 -4.94
N ASP A 54 4.48 22.40 -5.89
CA ASP A 54 4.43 23.63 -6.69
C ASP A 54 3.09 23.77 -7.43
N SER A 55 2.53 24.97 -7.39
CA SER A 55 1.25 25.32 -8.01
C SER A 55 1.16 25.07 -9.52
N MET A 56 2.31 25.01 -10.22
CA MET A 56 2.39 24.69 -11.64
C MET A 56 2.28 23.19 -11.92
N LEU A 57 2.41 22.33 -10.90
CA LEU A 57 2.26 20.89 -11.00
C LEU A 57 0.87 20.44 -10.52
N THR A 58 0.19 19.68 -11.37
CA THR A 58 -0.99 18.94 -10.91
C THR A 58 -0.58 17.81 -9.94
N PRO A 59 -1.48 17.38 -9.04
CA PRO A 59 -1.22 16.26 -8.12
C PRO A 59 -0.68 15.00 -8.83
N LYS A 60 -1.25 14.69 -10.01
CA LYS A 60 -0.83 13.56 -10.84
C LYS A 60 0.57 13.73 -11.41
N GLN A 61 0.92 14.95 -11.85
CA GLN A 61 2.27 15.23 -12.36
C GLN A 61 3.32 15.14 -11.24
N ALA A 62 3.01 15.64 -10.05
CA ALA A 62 3.90 15.53 -8.89
C ALA A 62 4.15 14.06 -8.50
N GLN A 63 3.09 13.24 -8.43
CA GLN A 63 3.21 11.80 -8.18
C GLN A 63 4.02 11.09 -9.27
N ARG A 64 3.76 11.42 -10.54
CA ARG A 64 4.49 10.86 -11.67
C ARG A 64 5.97 11.22 -11.62
N LEU A 65 6.31 12.45 -11.24
CA LEU A 65 7.68 12.90 -11.07
C LEU A 65 8.38 12.16 -9.93
N LEU A 66 7.72 12.04 -8.77
CA LEU A 66 8.24 11.26 -7.65
C LEU A 66 8.51 9.80 -8.06
N HIS A 67 7.57 9.17 -8.76
CA HIS A 67 7.76 7.81 -9.23
C HIS A 67 8.88 7.66 -10.27
N MET A 68 9.08 8.64 -11.17
CA MET A 68 10.23 8.62 -12.08
C MET A 68 11.56 8.67 -11.33
N ILE A 69 11.61 9.31 -10.16
CA ILE A 69 12.81 9.40 -9.33
C ILE A 69 12.99 8.13 -8.48
N CYS A 70 11.95 7.67 -7.79
CA CYS A 70 12.01 6.55 -6.85
C CYS A 70 11.96 5.17 -7.52
N TYR A 71 11.40 5.08 -8.72
CA TYR A 71 11.22 3.83 -9.45
C TYR A 71 11.59 3.97 -10.94
N PRO A 72 12.84 4.35 -11.27
CA PRO A 72 13.26 4.66 -12.65
C PRO A 72 13.10 3.50 -13.64
N GLU A 73 13.12 2.26 -13.13
CA GLU A 73 12.91 1.03 -13.93
C GLU A 73 11.43 0.78 -14.28
N THR A 74 10.49 1.51 -13.68
CA THR A 74 9.05 1.34 -13.95
C THR A 74 8.65 2.13 -15.20
N THR A 75 8.15 1.43 -16.21
CA THR A 75 7.76 2.06 -17.48
C THR A 75 6.57 3.00 -17.31
N ALA A 76 6.64 4.17 -17.96
CA ALA A 76 5.62 5.21 -17.89
C ALA A 76 4.20 4.75 -18.22
N ALA A 77 4.09 3.79 -19.15
CA ALA A 77 2.84 3.25 -19.63
C ALA A 77 2.06 2.46 -18.56
N THR A 78 2.71 1.99 -17.50
CA THR A 78 2.07 1.21 -16.44
C THR A 78 1.37 2.10 -15.41
N GLU A 79 1.67 3.40 -15.35
CA GLU A 79 1.19 4.27 -14.27
C GLU A 79 0.03 5.20 -14.65
N GLU A 80 -0.16 5.51 -15.94
CA GLU A 80 -1.27 6.37 -16.38
C GLU A 80 -2.65 5.72 -16.20
N SER A 81 -2.72 4.40 -16.00
CA SER A 81 -3.96 3.63 -15.93
C SER A 81 -4.34 3.11 -14.54
N LEU A 82 -3.47 3.22 -13.53
CA LEU A 82 -3.74 2.63 -12.21
C LEU A 82 -4.58 3.57 -11.33
N ASP A 83 -5.62 3.00 -10.73
CA ASP A 83 -6.44 3.73 -9.76
C ASP A 83 -5.64 3.98 -8.47
N GLN A 84 -6.00 5.05 -7.75
CA GLN A 84 -5.35 5.45 -6.50
C GLN A 84 -5.34 4.31 -5.48
N ARG A 85 -6.42 3.53 -5.44
CA ARG A 85 -6.54 2.36 -4.57
C ARG A 85 -5.50 1.28 -4.90
N ASP A 86 -5.28 1.00 -6.19
CA ASP A 86 -4.34 -0.02 -6.63
C ASP A 86 -2.90 0.41 -6.35
N ILE A 87 -2.60 1.70 -6.50
CA ILE A 87 -1.30 2.27 -6.11
C ILE A 87 -1.04 2.05 -4.62
N ILE A 88 -1.99 2.40 -3.76
CA ILE A 88 -1.87 2.23 -2.30
C ILE A 88 -1.70 0.75 -1.92
N ALA A 89 -2.51 -0.13 -2.50
CA ALA A 89 -2.41 -1.56 -2.27
C ALA A 89 -1.03 -2.09 -2.69
N ARG A 90 -0.56 -1.72 -3.89
CA ARG A 90 0.75 -2.12 -4.41
C ARG A 90 1.90 -1.64 -3.52
N ILE A 91 1.83 -0.41 -3.01
CA ILE A 91 2.83 0.13 -2.08
C ILE A 91 2.91 -0.74 -0.83
N LEU A 92 1.76 -0.99 -0.19
CA LEU A 92 1.69 -1.73 1.08
C LEU A 92 2.02 -3.22 0.91
N GLU A 93 1.60 -3.84 -0.19
CA GLU A 93 1.91 -5.24 -0.49
C GLU A 93 3.40 -5.46 -0.76
N ASN A 94 4.06 -4.53 -1.47
CA ASN A 94 5.46 -4.67 -1.87
C ASN A 94 6.45 -3.98 -0.92
N LEU A 95 6.05 -3.73 0.33
CA LEU A 95 6.95 -3.17 1.33
C LEU A 95 8.13 -4.11 1.62
N ASP A 96 9.32 -3.56 1.54
CA ASP A 96 10.55 -4.14 2.07
C ASP A 96 11.42 -3.05 2.71
N GLN A 97 12.54 -3.48 3.29
CA GLN A 97 13.43 -2.56 4.03
C GLN A 97 14.04 -1.47 3.14
N TRP A 98 14.16 -1.73 1.84
CA TRP A 98 14.72 -0.82 0.86
C TRP A 98 13.68 0.16 0.34
N THR A 99 12.43 -0.28 0.20
CA THR A 99 11.33 0.54 -0.31
C THR A 99 10.64 1.39 0.75
N LEU A 100 10.82 1.09 2.04
CA LEU A 100 10.09 1.73 3.14
C LEU A 100 10.08 3.27 3.08
N ARG A 101 11.23 3.90 2.80
CA ARG A 101 11.36 5.36 2.75
C ARG A 101 10.69 5.97 1.52
N MET A 102 10.74 5.28 0.38
CA MET A 102 10.05 5.66 -0.85
C MET A 102 8.54 5.52 -0.68
N SER A 103 8.07 4.39 -0.15
CA SER A 103 6.66 4.13 0.17
C SER A 103 6.07 5.13 1.16
N TRP A 104 6.86 5.57 2.14
CA TRP A 104 6.45 6.65 3.04
C TRP A 104 6.23 7.95 2.29
N LEU A 105 7.18 8.33 1.44
CA LEU A 105 7.15 9.57 0.66
C LEU A 105 5.99 9.58 -0.33
N ASP A 106 5.69 8.45 -0.98
CA ASP A 106 4.52 8.31 -1.86
C ASP A 106 3.22 8.61 -1.09
N LEU A 107 2.98 7.93 0.03
CA LEU A 107 1.78 8.12 0.83
C LEU A 107 1.70 9.52 1.46
N GLN A 108 2.84 10.09 1.86
CA GLN A 108 2.92 11.44 2.40
C GLN A 108 2.57 12.48 1.34
N LEU A 109 3.14 12.37 0.13
CA LEU A 109 2.84 13.26 -0.98
C LEU A 109 1.34 13.20 -1.31
N MET A 110 0.77 12.00 -1.43
CA MET A 110 -0.67 11.82 -1.66
C MET A 110 -1.51 12.48 -0.57
N PHE A 111 -1.18 12.30 0.71
CA PHE A 111 -1.90 12.92 1.82
C PHE A 111 -1.88 14.45 1.73
N THR A 112 -0.71 15.05 1.47
CA THR A 112 -0.51 16.50 1.45
C THR A 112 -1.24 17.21 0.30
N GLN A 113 -1.64 16.47 -0.74
CA GLN A 113 -2.37 17.02 -1.88
C GLN A 113 -3.86 17.23 -1.61
N PHE A 114 -4.40 16.70 -0.50
CA PHE A 114 -5.80 16.88 -0.16
C PHE A 114 -6.04 18.09 0.75
N PRO A 115 -7.15 18.84 0.56
CA PRO A 115 -7.57 19.84 1.51
C PRO A 115 -7.89 19.21 2.88
N PRO A 116 -7.52 19.86 4.00
CA PRO A 116 -7.79 19.34 5.33
C PRO A 116 -9.30 19.21 5.58
N GLY A 117 -9.74 18.03 6.03
CA GLY A 117 -11.14 17.76 6.37
C GLY A 117 -12.05 17.45 5.18
N SER A 118 -11.53 17.31 3.96
CA SER A 118 -12.36 17.03 2.77
C SER A 118 -12.93 15.61 2.77
N SER A 119 -14.01 15.39 1.99
CA SER A 119 -14.58 14.05 1.77
C SER A 119 -13.58 13.11 1.09
N GLU A 120 -12.81 13.63 0.15
CA GLU A 120 -11.81 12.89 -0.62
C GLU A 120 -10.66 12.45 0.28
N LEU A 121 -10.21 13.31 1.20
CA LEU A 121 -9.22 12.95 2.21
C LEU A 121 -9.75 11.81 3.09
N ASN A 122 -11.00 11.89 3.56
CA ASN A 122 -11.59 10.82 4.36
C ASN A 122 -11.66 9.50 3.59
N GLN A 123 -12.05 9.53 2.31
CA GLN A 123 -12.08 8.36 1.45
C GLN A 123 -10.68 7.77 1.21
N TRP A 124 -9.67 8.61 1.04
CA TRP A 124 -8.28 8.20 0.94
C TRP A 124 -7.78 7.55 2.24
N LEU A 125 -8.05 8.17 3.40
CA LEU A 125 -7.71 7.64 4.72
C LEU A 125 -8.34 6.25 4.93
N ASP A 126 -9.62 6.08 4.57
CA ASP A 126 -10.31 4.78 4.65
C ASP A 126 -9.66 3.75 3.72
N THR A 127 -9.18 4.16 2.55
CA THR A 127 -8.51 3.29 1.57
C THR A 127 -7.14 2.82 2.09
N VAL A 128 -6.32 3.74 2.60
CA VAL A 128 -5.03 3.42 3.22
C VAL A 128 -5.21 2.51 4.42
N ALA A 129 -6.18 2.81 5.29
CA ALA A 129 -6.46 2.00 6.47
C ALA A 129 -6.88 0.57 6.09
N LYS A 130 -7.81 0.41 5.14
CA LYS A 130 -8.24 -0.92 4.69
C LYS A 130 -7.08 -1.68 4.04
N ALA A 131 -6.36 -1.06 3.12
CA ALA A 131 -5.22 -1.70 2.46
C ALA A 131 -4.14 -2.13 3.46
N ALA A 132 -3.87 -1.30 4.49
CA ALA A 132 -2.92 -1.63 5.54
C ALA A 132 -3.35 -2.87 6.32
N ILE A 133 -4.63 -3.01 6.65
CA ILE A 133 -5.17 -4.20 7.34
C ILE A 133 -5.24 -5.41 6.40
N ASP A 134 -5.51 -5.20 5.11
CA ASP A 134 -5.61 -6.24 4.08
C ASP A 134 -4.30 -7.03 3.91
N VAL A 135 -3.15 -6.37 4.05
CA VAL A 135 -1.82 -7.03 4.06
C VAL A 135 -1.72 -8.13 5.13
N PHE A 136 -2.35 -7.93 6.30
CA PHE A 136 -2.35 -8.93 7.37
C PHE A 136 -3.28 -10.11 7.03
N GLN A 137 -4.37 -9.89 6.28
CA GLN A 137 -5.32 -10.95 5.93
C GLN A 137 -4.74 -11.91 4.90
N LEU A 138 -4.02 -11.36 3.92
CA LEU A 138 -3.37 -12.13 2.86
C LEU A 138 -2.32 -13.10 3.42
N THR A 139 -1.62 -12.74 4.50
CA THR A 139 -0.64 -13.63 5.14
C THR A 139 -1.26 -14.70 6.03
N SER A 140 -2.47 -14.48 6.55
CA SER A 140 -3.13 -15.46 7.43
C SER A 140 -3.84 -16.57 6.66
N GLY A 141 -4.13 -16.37 5.36
CA GLY A 141 -4.73 -17.36 4.47
C GLY A 141 -3.74 -18.16 3.60
N GLY A 142 -2.44 -17.87 3.71
CA GLY A 142 -1.41 -18.37 2.80
C GLY A 142 -0.53 -19.48 3.37
N ALA A 143 -1.11 -20.62 3.78
CA ALA A 143 -0.32 -21.84 4.06
C ALA A 143 -1.07 -23.16 3.75
N THR A 144 -2.20 -23.12 3.04
CA THR A 144 -2.89 -24.34 2.60
C THR A 144 -3.36 -24.18 1.16
N GLY A 145 -2.44 -24.38 0.22
CA GLY A 145 -2.72 -24.46 -1.21
C GLY A 145 -1.98 -25.65 -1.82
N GLY A 146 -2.60 -26.83 -1.71
CA GLY A 146 -2.53 -27.95 -2.66
C GLY A 146 -1.16 -28.52 -3.06
N LEU A 147 -0.81 -29.67 -2.47
CA LEU A 147 -0.32 -30.78 -3.28
C LEU A 147 -1.51 -31.27 -4.12
N ASP A 148 -1.63 -30.84 -5.37
CA ASP A 148 -2.06 -31.69 -6.49
C ASP A 148 -1.83 -30.95 -7.82
N GLY A 149 -1.29 -31.66 -8.80
CA GLY A 149 -0.76 -31.07 -10.02
C GLY A 149 -1.84 -30.73 -11.04
N LYS A 150 -1.79 -29.53 -11.61
CA LYS A 150 -1.93 -29.28 -13.06
C LYS A 150 -1.57 -27.83 -13.40
N GLU A 151 -0.55 -27.66 -14.23
CA GLU A 151 -0.25 -26.39 -14.90
C GLU A 151 -1.37 -26.03 -15.89
N GLU A 152 -1.90 -24.80 -15.82
CA GLU A 152 -1.94 -23.85 -16.96
C GLU A 152 -2.65 -22.54 -16.56
N ASN A 153 -1.90 -21.44 -16.68
CA ASN A 153 -2.35 -20.11 -17.11
C ASN A 153 -3.43 -19.36 -16.27
N ARG A 154 -2.98 -18.66 -15.21
CA ARG A 154 -3.58 -17.39 -14.74
C ARG A 154 -2.57 -16.61 -13.90
N SER A 155 -2.14 -15.46 -14.44
CA SER A 155 -1.53 -14.29 -13.79
C SER A 155 -1.06 -14.44 -12.33
N GLY A 156 0.27 -14.40 -12.15
CA GLY A 156 0.96 -14.67 -10.89
C GLY A 156 0.61 -13.73 -9.75
N LEU A 157 -0.22 -14.22 -8.83
CA LEU A 157 -0.27 -13.77 -7.44
C LEU A 157 0.84 -14.50 -6.69
N ARG A 158 2.02 -13.88 -6.61
CA ARG A 158 3.08 -14.37 -5.71
C ARG A 158 2.53 -14.33 -4.27
N PRO A 159 2.72 -15.37 -3.45
CA PRO A 159 2.47 -15.28 -2.01
C PRO A 159 3.31 -14.13 -1.46
N ASN A 160 2.66 -13.21 -0.75
CA ASN A 160 3.30 -12.01 -0.23
C ASN A 160 4.54 -12.38 0.61
N LYS A 161 5.63 -11.61 0.50
CA LYS A 161 6.82 -11.85 1.32
C LYS A 161 6.44 -11.57 2.78
N PRO A 162 6.72 -12.49 3.73
CA PRO A 162 6.38 -12.29 5.14
C PRO A 162 7.01 -11.04 5.77
N GLY A 163 7.99 -10.41 5.11
CA GLY A 163 8.61 -9.16 5.54
C GLY A 163 7.72 -7.91 5.41
N SER A 164 6.79 -7.86 4.45
CA SER A 164 5.96 -6.66 4.21
C SER A 164 5.10 -6.31 5.43
N ILE A 165 4.50 -7.33 6.07
CA ILE A 165 3.58 -7.17 7.21
C ILE A 165 4.28 -6.51 8.42
N TRP A 166 5.55 -6.83 8.65
CA TRP A 166 6.34 -6.25 9.75
C TRP A 166 6.70 -4.78 9.52
N LEU A 167 6.65 -4.33 8.27
CA LEU A 167 7.03 -2.97 7.88
C LEU A 167 5.84 -2.02 7.83
N VAL A 168 4.60 -2.54 7.81
CA VAL A 168 3.39 -1.71 7.88
C VAL A 168 3.37 -0.86 9.15
N ALA A 169 3.71 -1.42 10.32
CA ALA A 169 3.70 -0.66 11.57
C ALA A 169 4.74 0.48 11.59
N PRO A 170 6.04 0.24 11.27
CA PRO A 170 7.02 1.31 11.08
C PRO A 170 6.60 2.38 10.07
N LEU A 171 6.05 1.99 8.93
CA LEU A 171 5.58 2.93 7.90
C LEU A 171 4.48 3.84 8.44
N VAL A 172 3.41 3.25 8.99
CA VAL A 172 2.24 4.00 9.50
C VAL A 172 2.63 4.92 10.66
N SER A 173 3.60 4.52 11.50
CA SER A 173 4.10 5.35 12.60
C SER A 173 4.68 6.70 12.18
N LYS A 174 5.15 6.79 10.92
CA LYS A 174 5.74 8.00 10.34
C LYS A 174 4.73 8.82 9.54
N LEU A 175 3.55 8.28 9.27
CA LEU A 175 2.48 9.01 8.58
C LEU A 175 1.72 9.93 9.56
N PRO A 176 0.99 10.93 9.05
CA PRO A 176 0.22 11.87 9.88
C PRO A 176 -0.76 11.16 10.82
N SER A 177 -1.03 11.79 11.97
CA SER A 177 -1.89 11.22 13.01
C SER A 177 -3.28 10.83 12.51
N ALA A 178 -3.84 11.55 11.53
CA ALA A 178 -5.10 11.22 10.88
C ALA A 178 -5.10 9.81 10.24
N VAL A 179 -3.97 9.38 9.65
CA VAL A 179 -3.80 8.03 9.08
C VAL A 179 -3.79 7.00 10.19
N GLN A 180 -3.00 7.24 11.24
CA GLN A 180 -2.87 6.33 12.37
C GLN A 180 -4.20 6.09 13.08
N GLY A 181 -4.95 7.17 13.36
CA GLY A 181 -6.29 7.09 13.95
C GLY A 181 -7.27 6.33 13.06
N ARG A 182 -7.20 6.49 11.73
CA ARG A 182 -8.07 5.76 10.81
C ARG A 182 -7.74 4.27 10.74
N VAL A 183 -6.45 3.92 10.67
CA VAL A 183 -5.97 2.54 10.74
C VAL A 183 -6.47 1.87 12.02
N LEU A 184 -6.37 2.57 13.16
CA LEU A 184 -6.80 2.05 14.44
C LEU A 184 -8.32 1.79 14.50
N LYS A 185 -9.13 2.70 13.93
CA LYS A 185 -10.58 2.51 13.81
C LYS A 185 -10.93 1.27 12.99
N VAL A 186 -10.30 1.08 11.83
CA VAL A 186 -10.54 -0.11 10.98
C VAL A 186 -10.04 -1.38 11.66
N ALA A 187 -8.88 -1.33 12.33
CA ALA A 187 -8.38 -2.46 13.12
C ALA A 187 -9.37 -2.87 14.23
N GLY A 188 -9.96 -1.91 14.94
CA GLY A 188 -11.02 -2.15 15.94
C GLY A 188 -12.24 -2.85 15.35
N GLN A 189 -12.72 -2.41 14.20
CA GLN A 189 -13.85 -3.06 13.50
C GLN A 189 -13.54 -4.50 13.11
N VAL A 190 -12.32 -4.78 12.64
CA VAL A 190 -11.88 -6.14 12.31
C VAL A 190 -11.83 -7.01 13.56
N LEU A 191 -11.38 -6.46 14.71
CA LEU A 191 -11.41 -7.18 15.98
C LEU A 191 -12.86 -7.51 16.41
N GLU A 192 -13.80 -6.58 16.27
CA GLU A 192 -15.21 -6.83 16.62
C GLU A 192 -15.88 -7.88 15.73
N SER A 193 -15.50 -7.93 14.45
CA SER A 193 -16.12 -8.83 13.47
C SER A 193 -15.88 -10.32 13.74
N GLY A 194 -14.89 -10.69 14.57
CA GLY A 194 -14.65 -12.06 15.06
C GLY A 194 -14.34 -13.14 14.00
N ASN A 195 -14.40 -12.82 12.70
CA ASN A 195 -14.48 -13.80 11.62
C ASN A 195 -13.13 -14.15 10.98
N TRP A 196 -12.03 -13.85 11.67
CA TRP A 196 -10.65 -14.05 11.20
C TRP A 196 -10.19 -15.51 11.22
N SER A 197 -10.64 -16.29 12.20
CA SER A 197 -10.03 -17.60 12.50
C SER A 197 -10.65 -18.80 11.78
N SER A 198 -11.59 -18.65 10.86
CA SER A 198 -12.06 -19.81 10.08
C SER A 198 -12.86 -19.45 8.82
N LYS A 199 -12.17 -19.46 7.67
CA LYS A 199 -12.77 -19.93 6.41
C LYS A 199 -12.19 -21.31 6.06
N ASN A 200 -12.36 -22.26 6.97
CA ASN A 200 -12.41 -23.67 6.59
C ASN A 200 -13.27 -24.41 7.61
N ARG A 201 -14.59 -24.36 7.43
CA ARG A 201 -15.52 -25.25 8.12
C ARG A 201 -15.78 -26.45 7.20
N ASP A 202 -14.75 -27.24 6.97
CA ASP A 202 -14.92 -28.63 6.57
C ASP A 202 -14.29 -29.54 7.63
N LYS A 203 -15.19 -30.04 8.47
CA LYS A 203 -15.20 -31.36 9.10
C LYS A 203 -13.88 -32.13 9.04
N GLU A 204 -13.03 -32.01 10.07
CA GLU A 204 -12.51 -33.16 10.82
C GLU A 204 -11.62 -32.74 11.99
N ARG A 205 -11.58 -33.62 13.00
CA ARG A 205 -10.84 -33.52 14.26
C ARG A 205 -9.40 -33.08 14.05
N ASN A 206 -9.09 -31.81 14.32
CA ASN A 206 -7.76 -31.43 14.77
C ASN A 206 -7.85 -30.27 15.74
N VAL A 207 -7.12 -30.36 16.85
CA VAL A 207 -6.91 -29.29 17.83
C VAL A 207 -5.99 -28.26 17.17
N GLN A 208 -6.50 -27.58 16.14
CA GLN A 208 -5.77 -26.55 15.43
C GLN A 208 -6.04 -25.25 16.16
N ARG A 209 -5.04 -24.79 16.92
CA ARG A 209 -4.99 -23.51 17.65
C ARG A 209 -5.79 -22.46 16.89
N SER A 210 -6.89 -22.01 17.47
CA SER A 210 -7.59 -20.81 17.06
C SER A 210 -6.58 -19.66 17.13
N SER A 211 -5.93 -19.35 16.01
CA SER A 211 -5.01 -18.21 15.88
C SER A 211 -5.87 -16.96 15.96
N SER A 212 -6.17 -16.53 17.18
CA SER A 212 -6.85 -15.28 17.46
C SER A 212 -6.00 -14.12 16.90
N LEU A 213 -6.63 -13.04 16.44
CA LEU A 213 -5.91 -11.83 15.99
C LEU A 213 -4.93 -11.29 17.05
N LEU A 214 -5.26 -11.51 18.33
CA LEU A 214 -4.42 -11.22 19.48
C LEU A 214 -3.13 -12.04 19.55
N SER A 215 -3.07 -13.19 18.89
CA SER A 215 -1.84 -13.98 18.77
C SER A 215 -1.00 -13.58 17.55
N HIS A 216 -1.53 -12.72 16.66
CA HIS A 216 -0.83 -12.23 15.49
C HIS A 216 0.06 -11.03 15.84
N GLN A 217 1.30 -11.32 16.23
CA GLN A 217 2.26 -10.32 16.73
C GLN A 217 2.46 -9.09 15.81
N PRO A 218 2.56 -9.21 14.47
CA PRO A 218 2.68 -8.04 13.60
C PRO A 218 1.45 -7.11 13.66
N PHE A 219 0.25 -7.70 13.75
CA PHE A 219 -0.99 -6.92 13.80
C PHE A 219 -1.09 -6.16 15.12
N LEU A 220 -0.77 -6.81 16.24
CA LEU A 220 -0.69 -6.13 17.53
C LEU A 220 0.36 -5.01 17.53
N SER A 221 1.52 -5.23 16.89
CA SER A 221 2.54 -4.19 16.75
C SER A 221 1.99 -2.96 16.03
N LEU A 222 1.21 -3.14 14.96
CA LEU A 222 0.54 -2.04 14.26
C LEU A 222 -0.44 -1.30 15.19
N VAL A 223 -1.32 -2.04 15.87
CA VAL A 223 -2.32 -1.46 16.77
C VAL A 223 -1.67 -0.65 17.89
N LEU A 224 -0.65 -1.21 18.56
CA LEU A 224 0.08 -0.53 19.63
C LEU A 224 0.83 0.70 19.13
N THR A 225 1.37 0.64 17.91
CA THR A 225 2.06 1.77 17.29
C THR A 225 1.09 2.92 17.02
N CYS A 226 -0.08 2.62 16.45
CA CYS A 226 -1.11 3.64 16.17
C CYS A 226 -1.78 4.17 17.45
N LEU A 227 -1.84 3.40 18.53
CA LEU A 227 -2.36 3.85 19.83
C LEU A 227 -1.50 4.94 20.49
N LYS A 228 -0.23 5.05 20.09
CA LYS A 228 0.70 6.04 20.63
C LYS A 228 0.31 7.44 20.14
N GLY A 229 -0.49 8.14 20.94
CA GLY A 229 -0.98 9.50 20.64
C GLY A 229 -2.40 9.57 20.07
N GLN A 230 -3.16 8.46 20.07
CA GLN A 230 -4.57 8.40 19.64
C GLN A 230 -5.49 8.11 20.83
N ASP A 231 -5.56 9.04 21.78
CA ASP A 231 -6.31 8.86 23.03
C ASP A 231 -7.82 8.65 22.80
N GLU A 232 -8.41 9.33 21.81
CA GLU A 232 -9.85 9.24 21.50
C GLU A 232 -10.28 7.86 20.99
N GLN A 233 -9.39 7.16 20.26
CA GLN A 233 -9.69 5.83 19.71
C GLN A 233 -9.33 4.69 20.68
N ARG A 234 -8.64 5.01 21.80
CA ARG A 234 -8.15 4.03 22.78
C ARG A 234 -9.28 3.28 23.46
N GLU A 235 -10.31 3.99 23.93
CA GLU A 235 -11.38 3.40 24.73
C GLU A 235 -12.25 2.43 23.92
N GLY A 236 -12.57 2.80 22.67
CA GLY A 236 -13.25 1.92 21.73
C GLY A 236 -12.47 0.63 21.48
N LEU A 237 -11.18 0.75 21.15
CA LEU A 237 -10.32 -0.41 20.92
C LEU A 237 -10.19 -1.30 22.17
N LEU A 238 -10.02 -0.73 23.36
CA LEU A 238 -9.96 -1.48 24.61
C LEU A 238 -11.25 -2.27 24.84
N THR A 239 -12.40 -1.70 24.51
CA THR A 239 -13.70 -2.38 24.58
C THR A 239 -13.75 -3.56 23.61
N SER A 240 -13.32 -3.38 22.36
CA SER A 240 -13.25 -4.45 21.36
C SER A 240 -12.31 -5.58 21.80
N LEU A 241 -11.11 -5.25 22.30
CA LEU A 241 -10.13 -6.22 22.82
C LEU A 241 -10.67 -6.99 24.03
N HIS A 242 -11.30 -6.28 24.97
CA HIS A 242 -11.91 -6.89 26.15
C HIS A 242 -13.06 -7.84 25.76
N SER A 243 -13.89 -7.47 24.78
CA SER A 243 -14.93 -8.33 24.23
C SER A 243 -14.35 -9.60 23.61
N GLN A 244 -13.31 -9.49 22.79
CA GLN A 244 -12.64 -10.66 22.21
C GLN A 244 -12.02 -11.59 23.25
N LEU A 245 -11.33 -11.04 24.26
CA LEU A 245 -10.75 -11.81 25.35
C LEU A 245 -11.83 -12.56 26.15
N ASN A 246 -12.95 -11.90 26.45
CA ASN A 246 -14.08 -12.54 27.11
C ASN A 246 -14.69 -13.66 26.27
N GLN A 247 -14.89 -13.45 24.96
CA GLN A 247 -15.38 -14.51 24.07
C GLN A 247 -14.43 -15.71 24.08
N PHE A 248 -13.12 -15.48 23.99
CA PHE A 248 -12.12 -16.54 24.05
C PHE A 248 -12.14 -17.31 25.38
N LEU A 249 -12.24 -16.59 26.51
CA LEU A 249 -12.34 -17.20 27.83
C LEU A 249 -13.62 -18.04 27.97
N MET A 250 -14.75 -17.59 27.41
CA MET A 250 -16.00 -18.36 27.42
C MET A 250 -15.89 -19.63 26.56
N LEU A 251 -15.34 -19.53 25.35
CA LEU A 251 -15.04 -20.68 24.49
C LEU A 251 -14.11 -21.70 25.18
N SER A 252 -13.13 -21.24 25.96
CA SER A 252 -12.22 -22.14 26.70
C SER A 252 -12.88 -22.87 27.87
N LYS A 253 -13.90 -22.25 28.50
CA LYS A 253 -14.67 -22.87 29.59
C LYS A 253 -15.60 -23.98 29.07
N ASP A 254 -16.21 -23.80 27.90
CA ASP A 254 -17.08 -24.82 27.29
C ASP A 254 -16.30 -26.08 26.86
N VAL A 255 -15.02 -25.94 26.48
CA VAL A 255 -14.15 -27.08 26.11
C VAL A 255 -13.63 -27.84 27.34
N SER A 256 -13.57 -27.19 28.51
CA SER A 256 -13.06 -27.79 29.75
C SER A 256 -14.15 -28.51 30.58
N GLY A 257 -15.40 -28.49 30.11
CA GLY A 257 -16.58 -29.04 30.79
C GLY A 257 -17.06 -30.40 30.28
N VAL A 258 -16.25 -31.12 29.47
CA VAL A 258 -16.50 -32.50 29.03
C VAL A 258 -15.51 -33.46 29.68
#